data_AF-A0A2V8QJW5-F1
#
_entry.id   AF-A0A2V8QJW5-F1
#
_cell.length_a   1.000
_cell.length_b   1.000
_cell.length_c   1.000
_cell.angle_alpha   90.00
_cell.angle_beta   90.00
_cell.angle_gamma   90.00
#
_symmetry.space_group_name_H-M   'P 1'
#
loop_
_entity.id
_entity.type
_entity.pdbx_description
1 polymer ?
#
loop_
_entity_poly.entity_id
_entity_poly.type
_entity_poly.pdbx_seq_one_letter_code
_entity_poly.pdbx_strand_id
1 'polypeptide(L)'
;MNDLFFILLYLFILLLFFGGLFALPITALVVSLRTKNKLAQRVAKLEAALGLAPVEASLAQQVEQLNVRLQRLETLAASGLTPPQEVPQATETVRPEPQPTAPIAPTPQIATPPPRHSRSPSELESVIGRRWIGWIAVILILFATAFFLKYAFDNRWIGEVGRVAVGVAAGLFMTSLGYRYFRRGWKIFSQILTAGGVVLLYLSAYASFGYYHLVPQKAAFAFLAILIAEAAVLALLYAAPSIAIMALIGGFLTPLLLHSDRDQYLSLFGYILVLDLGTLALLKHWRGLRTLAFVGSHLLFWLWYDEHYTEQRLLPVVLFQSALFLIFFMEHLAARVVRRNQTVSVESVWLLVVNPFVFFLTSYELLNASYHDWMGVFAIVMAIVYAAAAKLLLDRSTVTRAELLSLIGVALTFTTLAIPIQLRSNWITIAWAIEALVMLWVGIETRALRLRISAYALFGLALCKLLFWDTPYGYRPAFIPVFNRYFLSSLLVIGCLFGAAALHHTLGKRKNISSKGVEVGLLFAAVIALWIVASIETHTFFQMKAIAERVAEDARHQRWLGQMALSVVWAVYAAVLAAIGFMRRS
;
A
#
# COMPACT_ATOMS: atom_id res chain seq x y z
N MET A 1 -46.99 37.55 10.07
CA MET A 1 -46.78 36.91 8.76
C MET A 1 -45.35 36.39 8.54
N ASN A 2 -44.35 36.88 9.28
CA ASN A 2 -42.94 36.48 9.10
C ASN A 2 -42.63 35.07 9.62
N ASP A 3 -43.13 34.66 10.79
CA ASP A 3 -42.77 33.35 11.37
C ASP A 3 -43.31 32.15 10.56
N LEU A 4 -44.53 32.26 10.03
CA LEU A 4 -45.11 31.21 9.18
C LEU A 4 -44.35 31.05 7.87
N PHE A 5 -43.85 32.16 7.29
CA PHE A 5 -43.02 32.13 6.09
C PHE A 5 -41.66 31.49 6.37
N PHE A 6 -41.00 31.80 7.49
CA PHE A 6 -39.75 31.16 7.89
C PHE A 6 -39.93 29.67 8.21
N ILE A 7 -41.03 29.28 8.84
CA ILE A 7 -41.35 27.87 9.12
C ILE A 7 -41.65 27.11 7.82
N LEU A 8 -42.44 27.69 6.91
CA LEU A 8 -42.74 27.09 5.61
C LEU A 8 -41.49 27.00 4.71
N LEU A 9 -40.61 28.00 4.75
CA LEU A 9 -39.35 28.01 4.02
C LEU A 9 -38.34 27.01 4.62
N TYR A 10 -38.28 26.90 5.94
CA TYR A 10 -37.49 25.90 6.66
C TYR A 10 -37.98 24.48 6.34
N LEU A 11 -39.30 24.26 6.34
CA LEU A 11 -39.93 23.01 5.93
C LEU A 11 -39.70 22.72 4.44
N PHE A 12 -39.74 23.73 3.58
CA PHE A 12 -39.47 23.59 2.15
C PHE A 12 -38.00 23.23 1.86
N ILE A 13 -37.07 23.83 2.59
CA ILE A 13 -35.64 23.50 2.52
C ILE A 13 -35.40 22.10 3.07
N LEU A 14 -36.01 21.74 4.20
CA LEU A 14 -36.03 20.36 4.70
C LEU A 14 -36.62 19.41 3.67
N LEU A 15 -37.70 19.78 2.98
CA LEU A 15 -38.36 18.93 1.99
C LEU A 15 -37.55 18.82 0.69
N LEU A 16 -36.79 19.85 0.29
CA LEU A 16 -35.80 19.75 -0.79
C LEU A 16 -34.57 18.92 -0.36
N PHE A 17 -34.14 19.07 0.89
CA PHE A 17 -33.07 18.27 1.50
C PHE A 17 -33.45 16.79 1.52
N PHE A 18 -34.60 16.46 2.13
CA PHE A 18 -35.13 15.10 2.28
C PHE A 18 -35.70 14.54 0.97
N GLY A 19 -36.22 15.38 0.08
CA GLY A 19 -36.70 14.98 -1.24
C GLY A 19 -35.56 14.60 -2.18
N GLY A 20 -34.45 15.35 -2.17
CA GLY A 20 -33.23 14.99 -2.88
C GLY A 20 -32.61 13.68 -2.35
N LEU A 21 -32.62 13.54 -1.01
CA LEU A 21 -32.10 12.43 -0.17
C LEU A 21 -32.60 11.02 -0.53
N PHE A 22 -33.76 10.94 -1.17
CA PHE A 22 -34.37 9.67 -1.56
C PHE A 22 -34.60 9.60 -3.06
N ALA A 23 -34.84 10.73 -3.75
CA ALA A 23 -35.11 10.73 -5.17
C ALA A 23 -33.90 10.30 -6.01
N LEU A 24 -32.68 10.76 -5.71
CA LEU A 24 -31.51 10.46 -6.54
C LEU A 24 -31.08 8.98 -6.48
N PRO A 25 -30.88 8.35 -5.31
CA PRO A 25 -30.51 6.94 -5.23
C PRO A 25 -31.65 6.02 -5.68
N ILE A 26 -32.91 6.31 -5.34
CA ILE A 26 -34.05 5.47 -5.77
C ILE A 26 -34.26 5.58 -7.28
N THR A 27 -34.20 6.78 -7.87
CA THR A 27 -34.36 6.92 -9.33
C THR A 27 -33.18 6.31 -10.10
N ALA A 28 -31.95 6.44 -9.59
CA ALA A 28 -30.78 5.82 -10.21
C ALA A 28 -30.80 4.28 -10.06
N LEU A 29 -31.22 3.76 -8.91
CA LEU A 29 -31.39 2.32 -8.67
C LEU A 29 -32.53 1.73 -9.50
N VAL A 30 -33.72 2.34 -9.48
CA VAL A 30 -34.90 1.91 -10.24
C VAL A 30 -34.62 1.92 -11.74
N VAL A 31 -33.91 2.92 -12.25
CA VAL A 31 -33.56 2.97 -13.66
C VAL A 31 -32.43 1.99 -14.00
N SER A 32 -31.43 1.81 -13.15
CA SER A 32 -30.39 0.77 -13.34
C SER A 32 -31.01 -0.62 -13.48
N LEU A 33 -31.96 -0.96 -12.60
CA LEU A 33 -32.74 -2.20 -12.65
C LEU A 33 -33.58 -2.30 -13.94
N ARG A 34 -34.28 -1.22 -14.33
CA ARG A 34 -35.06 -1.19 -15.58
C ARG A 34 -34.18 -1.30 -16.83
N THR A 35 -32.95 -0.77 -16.80
CA THR A 35 -32.04 -0.78 -17.96
C THR A 35 -31.46 -2.18 -18.17
N LYS A 36 -31.10 -2.89 -17.10
CA LYS A 36 -30.71 -4.31 -17.17
C LYS A 36 -31.83 -5.18 -17.73
N ASN A 37 -33.07 -4.98 -17.27
CA ASN A 37 -34.22 -5.73 -17.77
C ASN A 37 -34.52 -5.43 -19.25
N LYS A 38 -34.39 -4.17 -19.69
CA LYS A 38 -34.51 -3.82 -21.12
C LYS A 38 -33.40 -4.42 -21.98
N LEU A 39 -32.17 -4.52 -21.46
CA LEU A 39 -31.07 -5.14 -22.20
C LEU A 39 -31.30 -6.65 -22.32
N ALA A 40 -31.66 -7.32 -21.23
CA ALA A 40 -32.01 -8.74 -21.24
C ALA A 40 -33.17 -9.04 -22.21
N GLN A 41 -34.20 -8.18 -22.22
CA GLN A 41 -35.30 -8.30 -23.17
C GLN A 41 -34.89 -8.04 -24.63
N ARG A 42 -33.94 -7.13 -24.88
CA ARG A 42 -33.42 -6.87 -26.24
C ARG A 42 -32.54 -8.01 -26.73
N VAL A 43 -31.72 -8.59 -25.86
CA VAL A 43 -30.91 -9.77 -26.16
C VAL A 43 -31.83 -10.96 -26.46
N ALA A 44 -32.80 -11.25 -25.59
CA ALA A 44 -33.79 -12.29 -25.84
C ALA A 44 -34.59 -12.08 -27.12
N LYS A 45 -34.95 -10.83 -27.46
CA LYS A 45 -35.61 -10.50 -28.73
C LYS A 45 -34.70 -10.64 -29.95
N LEU A 46 -33.41 -10.31 -29.83
CA LEU A 46 -32.42 -10.47 -30.90
C LEU A 46 -32.08 -11.95 -31.12
N GLU A 47 -31.94 -12.73 -30.06
CA GLU A 47 -31.77 -14.18 -30.10
C GLU A 47 -32.98 -14.88 -30.76
N ALA A 48 -34.20 -14.41 -30.44
CA ALA A 48 -35.43 -14.87 -31.10
C ALA A 48 -35.52 -14.42 -32.57
N ALA A 49 -35.11 -13.18 -32.90
CA ALA A 49 -35.15 -12.64 -34.26
C ALA A 49 -34.07 -13.23 -35.18
N LEU A 50 -32.91 -13.58 -34.63
CA LEU A 50 -31.82 -14.25 -35.35
C LEU A 50 -32.03 -15.77 -35.46
N GLY A 51 -33.10 -16.32 -34.88
CA GLY A 51 -33.40 -17.75 -34.93
C GLY A 51 -32.29 -18.61 -34.30
N LEU A 52 -31.51 -18.06 -33.36
CA LEU A 52 -30.40 -18.77 -32.74
C LEU A 52 -30.88 -19.73 -31.63
N ALA A 53 -32.06 -19.51 -31.06
CA ALA A 53 -32.65 -20.41 -30.05
C ALA A 53 -32.83 -21.86 -30.55
N PRO A 54 -33.36 -22.13 -31.77
CA PRO A 54 -33.39 -23.49 -32.31
C PRO A 54 -32.00 -24.02 -32.70
N VAL A 55 -31.04 -23.14 -33.05
CA VAL A 55 -29.66 -23.55 -33.37
C VAL A 55 -28.92 -23.97 -32.09
N GLU A 56 -29.04 -23.24 -31.00
CA GLU A 56 -28.46 -23.62 -29.70
C GLU A 56 -29.12 -24.87 -29.14
N ALA A 57 -30.44 -25.00 -29.25
CA ALA A 57 -31.15 -26.22 -28.85
C ALA A 57 -30.71 -27.43 -29.68
N SER A 58 -30.56 -27.28 -31.00
CA SER A 58 -30.08 -28.37 -31.87
C SER A 58 -28.60 -28.68 -31.65
N LEU A 59 -27.74 -27.69 -31.36
CA LEU A 59 -26.34 -27.90 -31.02
C LEU A 59 -26.21 -28.61 -29.67
N ALA A 60 -26.98 -28.19 -28.65
CA ALA A 60 -27.01 -28.85 -27.35
C ALA A 60 -27.51 -30.29 -27.47
N GLN A 61 -28.54 -30.52 -28.29
CA GLN A 61 -29.06 -31.86 -28.56
C GLN A 61 -28.06 -32.72 -29.36
N GLN A 62 -27.30 -32.12 -30.29
CA GLN A 62 -26.21 -32.81 -31.00
C GLN A 62 -25.04 -33.16 -30.09
N VAL A 63 -24.64 -32.27 -29.18
CA VAL A 63 -23.57 -32.51 -28.19
C VAL A 63 -24.01 -33.61 -27.22
N GLU A 64 -25.26 -33.59 -26.76
CA GLU A 64 -25.80 -34.63 -25.90
C GLU A 64 -25.85 -35.99 -26.62
N GLN A 65 -26.30 -36.01 -27.88
CA GLN A 65 -26.26 -37.22 -28.71
C GLN A 65 -24.82 -37.72 -28.98
N LEU A 66 -23.85 -36.81 -29.13
CA LEU A 66 -22.43 -37.16 -29.28
C LEU A 66 -21.89 -37.78 -28.00
N ASN A 67 -22.20 -37.20 -26.85
CA ASN A 67 -21.78 -37.70 -25.53
C ASN A 67 -22.39 -39.08 -25.25
N VAL A 68 -23.66 -39.29 -25.57
CA VAL A 68 -24.33 -40.60 -25.46
C VAL A 68 -23.72 -41.63 -26.42
N ARG A 69 -23.34 -41.22 -27.64
CA ARG A 69 -22.62 -42.10 -28.59
C ARG A 69 -21.22 -42.44 -28.09
N LEU A 70 -20.48 -41.47 -27.54
CA LEU A 70 -19.18 -41.69 -26.93
C LEU A 70 -19.28 -42.65 -25.75
N GLN A 71 -20.24 -42.45 -24.84
CA GLN A 71 -20.49 -43.41 -23.76
C GLN A 71 -20.87 -44.80 -24.29
N ARG A 72 -21.71 -44.89 -25.32
CA ARG A 72 -22.01 -46.19 -25.96
C ARG A 72 -20.76 -46.83 -26.55
N LEU A 73 -19.92 -46.08 -27.26
CA LEU A 73 -18.67 -46.59 -27.83
C LEU A 73 -17.66 -46.99 -26.75
N GLU A 74 -17.57 -46.24 -25.65
CA GLU A 74 -16.75 -46.58 -24.49
C GLU A 74 -17.27 -47.85 -23.80
N THR A 75 -18.59 -48.01 -23.67
CA THR A 75 -19.18 -49.24 -23.11
C THR A 75 -19.05 -50.45 -24.05
N LEU A 76 -19.08 -50.24 -25.36
CA LEU A 76 -18.82 -51.28 -26.37
C LEU A 76 -17.34 -51.67 -26.43
N ALA A 77 -16.43 -50.70 -26.32
CA ALA A 77 -15.00 -50.93 -26.21
C ALA A 77 -14.64 -51.65 -24.89
N ALA A 78 -15.37 -51.36 -23.81
CA ALA A 78 -15.22 -52.07 -22.53
C ALA A 78 -15.84 -53.48 -22.52
N SER A 79 -16.73 -53.81 -23.47
CA SER A 79 -17.38 -55.13 -23.56
C SER A 79 -16.79 -56.06 -24.62
N GLY A 80 -15.73 -55.65 -25.31
CA GLY A 80 -14.89 -56.55 -26.14
C GLY A 80 -15.58 -57.20 -27.34
N LEU A 81 -16.75 -56.71 -27.76
CA LEU A 81 -17.50 -57.24 -28.89
C LEU A 81 -17.33 -56.33 -30.11
N THR A 82 -16.58 -56.80 -31.10
CA THR A 82 -16.38 -56.16 -32.40
C THR A 82 -17.67 -56.19 -33.23
N PRO A 83 -18.22 -55.04 -33.68
CA PRO A 83 -19.23 -55.01 -34.72
C PRO A 83 -18.60 -54.83 -36.11
N PRO A 84 -19.32 -55.19 -37.19
CA PRO A 84 -18.75 -55.48 -38.51
C PRO A 84 -18.38 -54.22 -39.30
N GLN A 85 -17.30 -54.34 -40.07
CA GLN A 85 -16.94 -53.39 -41.13
C GLN A 85 -18.00 -53.44 -42.24
N GLU A 86 -18.75 -52.35 -42.39
CA GLU A 86 -19.59 -52.09 -43.56
C GLU A 86 -19.04 -50.84 -44.26
N VAL A 87 -18.57 -51.06 -45.49
CA VAL A 87 -17.93 -50.07 -46.36
C VAL A 87 -19.01 -49.29 -47.10
N PRO A 88 -19.06 -47.94 -47.04
CA PRO A 88 -19.94 -47.18 -47.91
C PRO A 88 -19.29 -46.90 -49.26
N GLN A 89 -19.97 -47.38 -50.30
CA GLN A 89 -19.88 -46.98 -51.69
C GLN A 89 -19.82 -45.46 -51.88
N ALA A 90 -18.96 -45.03 -52.79
CA ALA A 90 -18.92 -43.69 -53.33
C ALA A 90 -20.18 -43.41 -54.17
N THR A 91 -20.78 -42.22 -53.99
CA THR A 91 -21.67 -41.64 -55.00
C THR A 91 -21.34 -40.17 -55.16
N GLU A 92 -21.03 -39.85 -56.42
CA GLU A 92 -20.60 -38.59 -57.01
C GLU A 92 -21.34 -37.34 -56.54
N THR A 93 -20.57 -36.38 -56.01
CA THR A 93 -20.93 -34.96 -56.00
C THR A 93 -20.74 -34.36 -57.38
N VAL A 94 -21.85 -33.95 -57.99
CA VAL A 94 -21.89 -33.14 -59.21
C VAL A 94 -21.27 -31.77 -58.97
N ARG A 95 -20.31 -31.45 -59.83
CA ARG A 95 -19.55 -30.19 -59.93
C ARG A 95 -20.38 -29.11 -60.63
N PRO A 96 -20.41 -27.88 -60.11
CA PRO A 96 -20.59 -26.69 -60.95
C PRO A 96 -19.25 -26.07 -61.34
N GLU A 97 -19.27 -25.57 -62.55
CA GLU A 97 -18.20 -25.16 -63.45
C GLU A 97 -17.37 -23.94 -62.97
N PRO A 98 -16.09 -23.81 -63.38
CA PRO A 98 -15.21 -22.71 -62.97
C PRO A 98 -15.46 -21.45 -63.82
N GLN A 99 -15.73 -20.33 -63.16
CA GLN A 99 -15.71 -19.03 -63.83
C GLN A 99 -14.27 -18.53 -64.08
N PRO A 100 -14.01 -17.83 -65.19
CA PRO A 100 -12.67 -17.54 -65.68
C PRO A 100 -11.96 -16.37 -64.98
N THR A 101 -10.65 -16.58 -64.86
CA THR A 101 -9.52 -15.67 -64.65
C THR A 101 -9.80 -14.17 -64.76
N ALA A 102 -9.70 -13.45 -63.64
CA ALA A 102 -9.47 -12.02 -63.62
C ALA A 102 -7.94 -11.71 -63.56
N PRO A 103 -7.46 -10.61 -64.17
CA PRO A 103 -6.05 -10.39 -64.45
C PRO A 103 -5.20 -10.10 -63.21
N ILE A 104 -3.92 -10.47 -63.30
CA ILE A 104 -2.85 -10.21 -62.33
C ILE A 104 -2.81 -8.72 -61.97
N ALA A 105 -3.10 -8.41 -60.72
CA ALA A 105 -2.87 -7.08 -60.17
C ALA A 105 -1.34 -6.84 -60.03
N PRO A 106 -0.82 -5.68 -60.42
CA PRO A 106 0.59 -5.37 -60.28
C PRO A 106 0.99 -5.24 -58.80
N THR A 107 2.18 -5.74 -58.49
CA THR A 107 2.89 -5.67 -57.22
C THR A 107 2.78 -4.29 -56.56
N PRO A 108 2.52 -4.18 -55.24
CA PRO A 108 2.46 -2.89 -54.57
C PRO A 108 3.84 -2.20 -54.66
N GLN A 109 3.92 -1.08 -55.36
CA GLN A 109 5.04 -0.16 -55.22
C GLN A 109 5.07 0.32 -53.77
N ILE A 110 6.21 0.14 -53.10
CA ILE A 110 6.48 0.75 -51.80
C ILE A 110 6.47 2.26 -52.02
N ALA A 111 5.36 2.91 -51.66
CA ALA A 111 5.27 4.36 -51.64
C ALA A 111 6.34 4.89 -50.67
N THR A 112 7.26 5.69 -51.19
CA THR A 112 8.13 6.53 -50.39
C THR A 112 7.26 7.38 -49.44
N PRO A 113 7.60 7.49 -48.15
CA PRO A 113 6.82 8.30 -47.23
C PRO A 113 6.82 9.76 -47.72
N PRO A 114 5.68 10.46 -47.69
CA PRO A 114 5.62 11.84 -48.14
C PRO A 114 6.57 12.71 -47.30
N PRO A 115 7.15 13.78 -47.88
CA PRO A 115 7.95 14.71 -47.11
C PRO A 115 7.12 15.25 -45.95
N ARG A 116 7.65 15.16 -44.72
CA ARG A 116 7.03 15.78 -43.54
C ARG A 116 6.84 17.26 -43.83
N HIS A 117 5.58 17.68 -43.94
CA HIS A 117 5.23 19.09 -44.00
C HIS A 117 5.92 19.82 -42.84
N SER A 118 6.75 20.81 -43.19
CA SER A 118 7.21 21.83 -42.26
C SER A 118 5.98 22.54 -41.71
N ARG A 119 5.85 22.51 -40.38
CA ARG A 119 4.77 23.20 -39.65
C ARG A 119 4.78 24.68 -40.03
N SER A 120 3.71 25.17 -40.64
CA SER A 120 3.52 26.59 -40.89
C SER A 120 3.13 27.32 -39.59
N PRO A 121 3.51 28.60 -39.40
CA PRO A 121 3.10 29.40 -38.24
C PRO A 121 1.59 29.63 -38.11
N SER A 122 0.79 29.31 -39.14
CA SER A 122 -0.66 29.51 -39.16
C SER A 122 -1.47 28.47 -38.35
N GLU A 123 -0.89 27.31 -38.03
CA GLU A 123 -1.57 26.31 -37.20
C GLU A 123 -1.57 26.71 -35.71
N LEU A 124 -0.50 27.37 -35.25
CA LEU A 124 -0.44 27.97 -33.90
C LEU A 124 -1.50 29.05 -33.72
N GLU A 125 -1.67 29.92 -34.71
CA GLU A 125 -2.68 30.99 -34.67
C GLU A 125 -4.11 30.42 -34.65
N SER A 126 -4.34 29.30 -35.35
CA SER A 126 -5.64 28.61 -35.37
C SER A 126 -5.97 27.87 -34.06
N VAL A 127 -4.96 27.36 -33.35
CA VAL A 127 -5.13 26.68 -32.05
C VAL A 127 -5.17 27.68 -30.89
N ILE A 128 -4.39 28.76 -30.98
CA ILE A 128 -4.38 29.87 -30.04
C ILE A 128 -5.70 30.64 -30.15
N GLY A 129 -6.09 31.12 -31.32
CA GLY A 129 -7.31 31.92 -31.50
C GLY A 129 -8.61 31.16 -31.19
N ARG A 130 -8.74 29.90 -31.65
CA ARG A 130 -10.02 29.19 -31.59
C ARG A 130 -10.29 28.48 -30.24
N ARG A 131 -9.24 28.12 -29.50
CA ARG A 131 -9.36 27.42 -28.21
C ARG A 131 -9.14 28.35 -27.02
N TRP A 132 -8.25 29.34 -27.12
CA TRP A 132 -7.99 30.25 -25.99
C TRP A 132 -9.05 31.33 -25.82
N ILE A 133 -9.60 31.89 -26.90
CA ILE A 133 -10.68 32.90 -26.77
C ILE A 133 -11.90 32.30 -26.06
N GLY A 134 -12.27 31.06 -26.41
CA GLY A 134 -13.36 30.34 -25.73
C GLY A 134 -13.07 30.09 -24.25
N TRP A 135 -11.85 29.66 -23.91
CA TRP A 135 -11.46 29.47 -22.50
C TRP A 135 -11.37 30.79 -21.72
N ILE A 136 -10.85 31.86 -22.33
CA ILE A 136 -10.81 33.20 -21.74
C ILE A 136 -12.23 33.70 -21.49
N ALA A 137 -13.16 33.52 -22.43
CA ALA A 137 -14.56 33.88 -22.23
C ALA A 137 -15.20 33.09 -21.09
N VAL A 138 -14.98 31.78 -21.01
CA VAL A 138 -15.49 30.94 -19.90
C VAL A 138 -14.91 31.38 -18.55
N ILE A 139 -13.60 31.63 -18.48
CA ILE A 139 -12.94 32.12 -17.27
C ILE A 139 -13.47 33.49 -16.87
N LEU A 140 -13.63 34.42 -17.82
CA LEU A 140 -14.14 35.76 -17.57
C LEU A 140 -15.59 35.72 -17.07
N ILE A 141 -16.45 34.90 -17.68
CA ILE A 141 -17.83 34.70 -17.24
C ILE A 141 -17.87 34.09 -15.84
N LEU A 142 -16.97 33.13 -15.55
CA LEU A 142 -16.88 32.52 -14.23
C LEU A 142 -16.48 33.54 -13.16
N PHE A 143 -15.48 34.39 -13.43
CA PHE A 143 -15.09 35.49 -12.53
C PHE A 143 -16.21 36.53 -12.40
N ALA A 144 -16.82 36.96 -13.51
CA ALA A 144 -17.92 37.92 -13.48
C ALA A 144 -19.10 37.40 -12.64
N THR A 145 -19.46 36.12 -12.82
CA THR A 145 -20.50 35.46 -12.03
C THR A 145 -20.12 35.37 -10.56
N ALA A 146 -18.87 34.99 -10.24
CA ALA A 146 -18.39 34.92 -8.87
C ALA A 146 -18.37 36.29 -8.17
N PHE A 147 -17.87 37.32 -8.83
CA PHE A 147 -17.88 38.69 -8.31
C PHE A 147 -19.28 39.28 -8.20
N PHE A 148 -20.17 38.98 -9.15
CA PHE A 148 -21.57 39.37 -9.07
C PHE A 148 -22.29 38.71 -7.88
N LEU A 149 -22.11 37.40 -7.70
CA LEU A 149 -22.65 36.69 -6.53
C LEU A 149 -22.09 37.29 -5.23
N LYS A 150 -20.78 37.53 -5.17
CA LYS A 150 -20.14 38.18 -4.02
C LYS A 150 -20.77 39.55 -3.75
N TYR A 151 -20.91 40.40 -4.77
CA TYR A 151 -21.51 41.72 -4.63
C TYR A 151 -22.98 41.65 -4.17
N ALA A 152 -23.76 40.71 -4.71
CA ALA A 152 -25.14 40.47 -4.27
C ALA A 152 -25.21 39.99 -2.81
N PHE A 153 -24.21 39.21 -2.37
CA PHE A 153 -24.11 38.72 -0.99
C PHE A 153 -23.66 39.83 -0.03
N ASP A 154 -22.66 40.63 -0.41
CA ASP A 154 -22.14 41.74 0.40
C ASP A 154 -23.22 42.82 0.61
N ASN A 155 -24.02 43.10 -0.43
CA ASN A 155 -25.14 44.06 -0.35
C ASN A 155 -26.45 43.46 0.19
N ARG A 156 -26.43 42.21 0.68
CA ARG A 156 -27.61 41.50 1.24
C ARG A 156 -28.83 41.43 0.31
N TRP A 157 -28.64 41.47 -1.01
CA TRP A 157 -29.74 41.30 -1.98
C TRP A 157 -30.35 39.89 -1.91
N ILE A 158 -29.51 38.91 -1.60
CA ILE A 158 -29.93 37.52 -1.35
C ILE A 158 -29.63 37.20 0.11
N GLY A 159 -30.68 36.91 0.89
CA GLY A 159 -30.55 36.48 2.29
C GLY A 159 -29.83 35.14 2.41
N GLU A 160 -29.28 34.85 3.58
CA GLU A 160 -28.42 33.67 3.87
C GLU A 160 -29.05 32.36 3.40
N VAL A 161 -30.34 32.20 3.68
CA VAL A 161 -31.16 31.06 3.25
C VAL A 161 -31.20 30.93 1.72
N GLY A 162 -31.36 32.04 1.01
CA GLY A 162 -31.38 32.08 -0.46
C GLY A 162 -30.02 31.69 -1.07
N ARG A 163 -28.92 32.05 -0.42
CA ARG A 163 -27.55 31.70 -0.87
C ARG A 163 -27.33 30.20 -0.81
N VAL A 164 -27.71 29.58 0.30
CA VAL A 164 -27.66 28.13 0.48
C VAL A 164 -28.60 27.44 -0.51
N ALA A 165 -29.82 27.94 -0.69
CA ALA A 165 -30.80 27.36 -1.62
C ALA A 165 -30.30 27.38 -3.08
N VAL A 166 -29.67 28.46 -3.53
CA VAL A 166 -29.06 28.54 -4.87
C VAL A 166 -27.94 27.51 -5.03
N GLY A 167 -27.09 27.34 -4.02
CA GLY A 167 -26.04 26.32 -4.02
C GLY A 167 -26.61 24.89 -4.09
N VAL A 168 -27.64 24.59 -3.30
CA VAL A 168 -28.33 23.30 -3.33
C VAL A 168 -28.99 23.06 -4.68
N ALA A 169 -29.70 24.05 -5.22
CA ALA A 169 -30.35 23.94 -6.53
C ALA A 169 -29.34 23.70 -7.65
N ALA A 170 -28.20 24.41 -7.64
CA ALA A 170 -27.12 24.21 -8.59
C ALA A 170 -26.50 22.81 -8.47
N GLY A 171 -26.27 22.33 -7.23
CA GLY A 171 -25.74 20.99 -6.97
C GLY A 171 -26.68 19.87 -7.44
N LEU A 172 -27.98 19.98 -7.13
CA LEU A 172 -29.02 19.06 -7.62
C LEU A 172 -29.17 19.11 -9.14
N PHE A 173 -29.09 20.29 -9.73
CA PHE A 173 -29.14 20.46 -11.18
C PHE A 173 -27.95 19.76 -11.86
N MET A 174 -26.72 19.99 -11.37
CA MET A 174 -25.52 19.35 -11.91
C MET A 174 -25.56 17.83 -11.74
N THR A 175 -25.91 17.31 -10.55
CA THR A 175 -26.01 15.85 -10.34
C THR A 175 -27.06 15.21 -11.26
N SER A 176 -28.24 15.83 -11.40
CA SER A 176 -29.32 15.39 -12.30
C SER A 176 -28.92 15.43 -13.77
N LEU A 177 -28.21 16.49 -14.17
CA LEU A 177 -27.71 16.65 -15.53
C LEU A 177 -26.61 15.60 -15.82
N GLY A 178 -25.73 15.33 -14.85
CA GLY A 178 -24.73 14.27 -14.92
C GLY A 178 -25.38 12.91 -15.16
N TYR A 179 -26.44 12.59 -14.40
CA TYR A 179 -27.23 11.38 -14.62
C TYR A 179 -27.84 11.29 -16.02
N ARG A 180 -28.40 12.40 -16.53
CA ARG A 180 -28.97 12.46 -17.88
C ARG A 180 -27.91 12.18 -18.96
N TYR A 181 -26.72 12.75 -18.83
CA TYR A 181 -25.62 12.53 -19.79
C TYR A 181 -24.97 11.15 -19.65
N PHE A 182 -24.97 10.58 -18.45
CA PHE A 182 -24.56 9.19 -18.24
C PHE A 182 -25.42 8.24 -19.09
N ARG A 183 -26.75 8.43 -19.09
CA ARG A 183 -27.68 7.64 -19.94
C ARG A 183 -27.47 7.84 -21.45
N ARG A 184 -26.85 8.94 -21.86
CA ARG A 184 -26.48 9.21 -23.27
C ARG A 184 -25.11 8.64 -23.65
N GLY A 185 -24.40 8.00 -22.72
CA GLY A 185 -23.09 7.37 -22.95
C GLY A 185 -21.88 8.29 -22.72
N TRP A 186 -22.09 9.55 -22.28
CA TRP A 186 -21.02 10.53 -22.09
C TRP A 186 -20.34 10.35 -20.74
N LYS A 187 -19.55 9.27 -20.60
CA LYS A 187 -19.00 8.82 -19.31
C LYS A 187 -18.21 9.89 -18.56
N ILE A 188 -17.15 10.45 -19.16
CA ILE A 188 -16.27 11.41 -18.48
C ILE A 188 -17.04 12.68 -18.09
N PHE A 189 -17.82 13.24 -19.01
CA PHE A 189 -18.59 14.45 -18.75
C PHE A 189 -19.63 14.25 -17.64
N SER A 190 -20.32 13.10 -17.61
CA SER A 190 -21.26 12.78 -16.55
C SER A 190 -20.59 12.68 -15.17
N GLN A 191 -19.38 12.13 -15.10
CA GLN A 191 -18.63 12.01 -13.84
C GLN A 191 -18.21 13.37 -13.29
N ILE A 192 -17.68 14.24 -14.16
CA ILE A 192 -17.29 15.61 -13.77
C ILE A 192 -18.50 16.38 -13.25
N LEU A 193 -19.64 16.28 -13.95
CA LEU A 193 -20.84 17.02 -13.61
C LEU A 193 -21.48 16.52 -12.30
N THR A 194 -21.53 15.19 -12.10
CA THR A 194 -22.02 14.62 -10.83
C THR A 194 -21.07 14.89 -9.68
N ALA A 195 -19.75 14.75 -9.86
CA ALA A 195 -18.76 15.08 -8.84
C ALA A 195 -18.84 16.57 -8.44
N GLY A 196 -18.91 17.48 -9.42
CA GLY A 196 -19.07 18.91 -9.16
C GLY A 196 -20.38 19.24 -8.44
N GLY A 197 -21.47 18.56 -8.79
CA GLY A 197 -22.74 18.72 -8.09
C GLY A 197 -22.68 18.25 -6.63
N VAL A 198 -22.03 17.11 -6.36
CA VAL A 198 -21.80 16.63 -4.98
C VAL A 198 -20.97 17.63 -4.18
N VAL A 199 -19.90 18.20 -4.77
CA VAL A 199 -19.09 19.24 -4.12
C VAL A 199 -19.92 20.48 -3.79
N LEU A 200 -20.79 20.94 -4.68
CA LEU A 200 -21.68 22.09 -4.40
C LEU A 200 -22.68 21.79 -3.28
N LEU A 201 -23.25 20.59 -3.24
CA LEU A 201 -24.14 20.18 -2.15
C LEU A 201 -23.39 20.15 -0.81
N TYR A 202 -22.16 19.66 -0.83
CA TYR A 202 -21.28 19.59 0.32
C TYR A 202 -20.94 21.00 0.85
N LEU A 203 -20.55 21.92 -0.05
CA LEU A 203 -20.27 23.32 0.28
C LEU A 203 -21.52 24.05 0.80
N SER A 204 -22.69 23.74 0.24
CA SER A 204 -23.96 24.34 0.67
C SER A 204 -24.36 23.87 2.07
N ALA A 205 -24.17 22.59 2.38
CA ALA A 205 -24.38 22.05 3.72
C ALA A 205 -23.44 22.68 4.75
N TYR A 206 -22.15 22.81 4.40
CA TYR A 206 -21.19 23.51 5.25
C TYR A 206 -21.57 24.98 5.45
N ALA A 207 -21.88 25.72 4.38
CA ALA A 207 -22.28 27.12 4.48
C ALA A 207 -23.52 27.29 5.38
N SER A 208 -24.49 26.37 5.27
CA SER A 208 -25.70 26.37 6.08
C SER A 208 -25.41 26.26 7.59
N PHE A 209 -24.52 25.35 8.00
CA PHE A 209 -24.20 25.15 9.42
C PHE A 209 -23.03 26.04 9.91
N GLY A 210 -21.88 25.98 9.23
CA GLY A 210 -20.62 26.52 9.70
C GLY A 210 -20.44 28.01 9.45
N TYR A 211 -21.09 28.58 8.43
CA TYR A 211 -20.96 30.00 8.10
C TYR A 211 -22.20 30.81 8.47
N TYR A 212 -23.40 30.31 8.15
CA TYR A 212 -24.66 31.01 8.37
C TYR A 212 -25.45 30.50 9.59
N HIS A 213 -25.04 29.41 10.24
CA HIS A 213 -25.69 28.83 11.42
C HIS A 213 -27.22 28.58 11.29
N LEU A 214 -27.70 28.33 10.07
CA LEU A 214 -29.12 28.12 9.74
C LEU A 214 -29.64 26.76 10.21
N VAL A 215 -28.75 25.76 10.32
CA VAL A 215 -29.11 24.37 10.61
C VAL A 215 -28.26 23.87 11.78
N PRO A 216 -28.85 23.16 12.77
CA PRO A 216 -28.11 22.63 13.90
C PRO A 216 -27.10 21.55 13.46
N GLN A 217 -25.97 21.45 14.17
CA GLN A 217 -24.85 20.56 13.85
C GLN A 217 -25.28 19.10 13.61
N LYS A 218 -26.20 18.56 14.42
CA LYS A 218 -26.69 17.18 14.27
C LYS A 218 -27.39 16.95 12.93
N ALA A 219 -28.17 17.92 12.46
CA ALA A 219 -28.87 17.83 11.18
C ALA A 219 -27.89 17.99 10.00
N ALA A 220 -26.90 18.86 10.13
CA ALA A 220 -25.83 19.00 9.13
C ALA A 220 -25.00 17.71 9.01
N PHE A 221 -24.63 17.08 10.14
CA PHE A 221 -23.92 15.81 10.16
C PHE A 221 -24.73 14.70 9.49
N ALA A 222 -26.00 14.55 9.85
CA ALA A 222 -26.89 13.56 9.23
C ALA A 222 -27.00 13.76 7.72
N PHE A 223 -27.14 15.01 7.26
CA PHE A 223 -27.19 15.29 5.83
C PHE A 223 -25.89 14.94 5.10
N LEU A 224 -24.73 15.35 5.64
CA LEU A 224 -23.44 15.04 5.03
C LEU A 224 -23.19 13.52 4.96
N ALA A 225 -23.55 12.79 6.03
CA ALA A 225 -23.46 11.33 6.04
C ALA A 225 -24.30 10.69 4.92
N ILE A 226 -25.52 11.19 4.70
CA ILE A 226 -26.38 10.69 3.64
C ILE A 226 -25.85 11.09 2.26
N LEU A 227 -25.36 12.32 2.10
CA LEU A 227 -24.74 12.77 0.85
C LEU A 227 -23.54 11.89 0.45
N ILE A 228 -22.72 11.47 1.42
CA ILE A 228 -21.60 10.54 1.20
C ILE A 228 -22.14 9.17 0.76
N ALA A 229 -23.16 8.64 1.44
CA ALA A 229 -23.77 7.37 1.09
C ALA A 229 -24.37 7.40 -0.33
N GLU A 230 -25.05 8.48 -0.69
CA GLU A 230 -25.59 8.71 -2.04
C GLU A 230 -24.49 8.78 -3.10
N ALA A 231 -23.44 9.56 -2.83
CA ALA A 231 -22.31 9.68 -3.75
C ALA A 231 -21.60 8.33 -3.94
N ALA A 232 -21.49 7.52 -2.89
CA ALA A 232 -20.97 6.15 -2.97
C ALA A 232 -21.86 5.24 -3.84
N VAL A 233 -23.19 5.29 -3.66
CA VAL A 233 -24.14 4.56 -4.51
C VAL A 233 -24.02 5.00 -5.97
N LEU A 234 -23.98 6.31 -6.23
CA LEU A 234 -23.81 6.86 -7.59
C LEU A 234 -22.48 6.43 -8.21
N ALA A 235 -21.39 6.41 -7.44
CA ALA A 235 -20.11 5.92 -7.92
C ALA A 235 -20.19 4.46 -8.38
N LEU A 236 -20.84 3.59 -7.59
CA LEU A 236 -21.03 2.19 -7.94
C LEU A 236 -21.86 2.02 -9.22
N LEU A 237 -22.97 2.75 -9.31
CA LEU A 237 -23.89 2.73 -10.46
C LEU A 237 -23.19 3.20 -11.73
N TYR A 238 -22.40 4.28 -11.66
CA TYR A 238 -21.73 4.85 -12.83
C TYR A 238 -20.41 4.13 -13.17
N ALA A 239 -19.98 3.20 -12.31
CA ALA A 239 -18.64 2.62 -12.37
C ALA A 239 -17.54 3.70 -12.40
N ALA A 240 -17.71 4.76 -11.60
CA ALA A 240 -16.95 5.99 -11.71
C ALA A 240 -16.02 6.21 -10.50
N PRO A 241 -14.70 5.98 -10.64
CA PRO A 241 -13.76 6.17 -9.54
C PRO A 241 -13.73 7.62 -9.03
N SER A 242 -13.86 8.60 -9.92
CA SER A 242 -13.80 10.03 -9.57
C SER A 242 -14.90 10.44 -8.58
N ILE A 243 -16.10 9.85 -8.70
CA ILE A 243 -17.22 10.17 -7.79
C ILE A 243 -16.93 9.58 -6.40
N ALA A 244 -16.41 8.35 -6.32
CA ALA A 244 -16.05 7.75 -5.04
C ALA A 244 -14.89 8.47 -4.35
N ILE A 245 -13.87 8.91 -5.10
CA ILE A 245 -12.78 9.72 -4.55
C ILE A 245 -13.35 11.01 -3.95
N MET A 246 -14.25 11.72 -4.66
CA MET A 246 -14.89 12.92 -4.10
C MET A 246 -15.76 12.63 -2.88
N ALA A 247 -16.52 11.53 -2.90
CA ALA A 247 -17.33 11.11 -1.75
C ALA A 247 -16.44 10.85 -0.53
N LEU A 248 -15.28 10.21 -0.72
CA LEU A 248 -14.34 9.89 0.34
C LEU A 248 -13.61 11.13 0.87
N ILE A 249 -13.18 12.04 -0.02
CA ILE A 249 -12.63 13.34 0.39
C ILE A 249 -13.66 14.13 1.20
N GLY A 250 -14.91 14.21 0.72
CA GLY A 250 -16.01 14.80 1.48
C GLY A 250 -16.20 14.10 2.83
N GLY A 251 -16.15 12.77 2.86
CA GLY A 251 -16.21 11.98 4.08
C GLY A 251 -15.18 12.39 5.12
N PHE A 252 -13.90 12.46 4.75
CA PHE A 252 -12.85 12.89 5.67
C PHE A 252 -12.88 14.37 6.00
N LEU A 253 -13.46 15.21 5.13
CA LEU A 253 -13.61 16.63 5.40
C LEU A 253 -14.77 16.92 6.38
N THR A 254 -15.72 15.99 6.56
CA THR A 254 -16.93 16.21 7.37
C THR A 254 -16.61 16.54 8.83
N PRO A 255 -15.77 15.77 9.55
CA PRO A 255 -15.47 16.07 10.95
C PRO A 255 -14.65 17.36 11.12
N LEU A 256 -13.82 17.70 10.13
CA LEU A 256 -13.03 18.95 10.15
C LEU A 256 -13.92 20.19 10.03
N LEU A 257 -14.95 20.12 9.19
CA LEU A 257 -15.88 21.22 8.97
C LEU A 257 -16.94 21.33 10.05
N LEU A 258 -17.32 20.21 10.66
CA LEU A 258 -18.29 20.15 11.74
C LEU A 258 -17.63 20.16 13.12
N HIS A 259 -16.47 20.81 13.25
CA HIS A 259 -15.74 20.90 14.51
C HIS A 259 -16.67 21.36 15.64
N SER A 260 -16.57 20.69 16.79
CA SER A 260 -17.37 20.96 17.98
C SER A 260 -16.44 21.31 19.12
N ASP A 261 -16.84 22.27 19.96
CA ASP A 261 -16.09 22.61 21.18
C ASP A 261 -16.03 21.44 22.18
N ARG A 262 -16.87 20.42 21.99
CA ARG A 262 -16.85 19.19 22.77
C ARG A 262 -16.12 18.10 22.01
N ASP A 263 -15.12 17.55 22.67
CA ASP A 263 -14.40 16.39 22.19
C ASP A 263 -15.27 15.13 22.23
N GLN A 264 -15.67 14.67 21.04
CA GLN A 264 -16.48 13.49 20.81
C GLN A 264 -15.68 12.41 20.07
N TYR A 265 -14.48 12.09 20.57
CA TYR A 265 -13.55 11.13 19.94
C TYR A 265 -14.19 9.78 19.58
N LEU A 266 -15.11 9.24 20.39
CA LEU A 266 -15.79 7.97 20.09
C LEU A 266 -16.62 8.05 18.80
N SER A 267 -17.32 9.15 18.59
CA SER A 267 -18.10 9.39 17.37
C SER A 267 -17.17 9.56 16.17
N LEU A 268 -16.06 10.28 16.33
CA LEU A 268 -15.05 10.47 15.28
C LEU A 268 -14.43 9.13 14.85
N PHE A 269 -13.96 8.34 15.81
CA PHE A 269 -13.33 7.05 15.55
C PHE A 269 -14.33 6.05 14.93
N GLY A 270 -15.55 5.97 15.46
CA GLY A 270 -16.60 5.14 14.89
C GLY A 270 -16.95 5.56 13.46
N TYR A 271 -17.04 6.87 13.20
CA TYR A 271 -17.28 7.41 11.87
C TYR A 271 -16.18 7.02 10.87
N ILE A 272 -14.90 7.19 11.25
CA ILE A 272 -13.75 6.84 10.40
C ILE A 272 -13.76 5.33 10.08
N LEU A 273 -13.98 4.47 11.08
CA LEU A 273 -14.03 3.01 10.86
C LEU A 273 -15.16 2.60 9.92
N VAL A 274 -16.35 3.20 10.05
CA VAL A 274 -17.48 2.94 9.15
C VAL A 274 -17.17 3.42 7.73
N LEU A 275 -16.53 4.59 7.59
CA LEU A 275 -16.14 5.14 6.30
C LEU A 275 -15.09 4.26 5.60
N ASP A 276 -14.11 3.75 6.34
CA ASP A 276 -13.09 2.83 5.84
C ASP A 276 -13.69 1.48 5.44
N LEU A 277 -14.49 0.87 6.32
CA LEU A 277 -15.20 -0.38 6.00
C LEU A 277 -16.09 -0.22 4.78
N GLY A 278 -16.83 0.90 4.69
CA GLY A 278 -17.65 1.23 3.53
C GLY A 278 -16.79 1.29 2.26
N THR A 279 -15.67 1.99 2.31
CA THR A 279 -14.73 2.14 1.19
C THR A 279 -14.18 0.80 0.71
N LEU A 280 -13.82 -0.10 1.63
CA LEU A 280 -13.26 -1.41 1.30
C LEU A 280 -14.33 -2.45 0.90
N ALA A 281 -15.58 -2.26 1.36
CA ALA A 281 -16.73 -3.04 0.93
C ALA A 281 -17.17 -2.71 -0.50
N LEU A 282 -16.83 -1.52 -1.03
CA LEU A 282 -17.05 -1.19 -2.44
C LEU A 282 -16.27 -2.19 -3.31
N LEU A 283 -17.01 -3.14 -3.91
CA LEU A 283 -16.48 -4.28 -4.67
C LEU A 283 -15.69 -3.90 -5.93
N LYS A 284 -15.58 -2.61 -6.25
CA LYS A 284 -14.79 -2.08 -7.34
C LYS A 284 -13.53 -1.45 -6.76
N HIS A 285 -12.45 -2.22 -6.72
CA HIS A 285 -11.12 -1.80 -6.24
C HIS A 285 -10.49 -0.76 -7.16
N TRP A 286 -11.03 0.44 -7.15
CA TRP A 286 -10.49 1.56 -7.89
C TRP A 286 -9.16 2.02 -7.27
N ARG A 287 -8.19 2.29 -8.15
CA ARG A 287 -6.85 2.74 -7.76
C ARG A 287 -6.94 4.03 -6.96
N GLY A 288 -6.21 4.09 -5.85
CA GLY A 288 -6.04 5.27 -5.00
C GLY A 288 -7.10 5.42 -3.91
N LEU A 289 -8.23 4.70 -3.99
CA LEU A 289 -9.29 4.84 -3.00
C LEU A 289 -8.88 4.29 -1.63
N ARG A 290 -8.11 3.19 -1.61
CA ARG A 290 -7.61 2.59 -0.35
C ARG A 290 -6.50 3.44 0.25
N THR A 291 -5.60 3.97 -0.58
CA THR A 291 -4.59 4.93 -0.11
C THR A 291 -5.24 6.17 0.46
N LEU A 292 -6.26 6.72 -0.20
CA LEU A 292 -6.96 7.90 0.29
C LEU A 292 -7.68 7.62 1.62
N ALA A 293 -8.32 6.46 1.75
CA ALA A 293 -8.90 5.99 3.02
C ALA A 293 -7.84 5.94 4.12
N PHE A 294 -6.75 5.20 3.87
CA PHE A 294 -5.65 5.05 4.82
C PHE A 294 -5.06 6.40 5.26
N VAL A 295 -4.74 7.28 4.32
CA VAL A 295 -4.14 8.58 4.62
C VAL A 295 -5.13 9.51 5.32
N GLY A 296 -6.38 9.55 4.87
CA GLY A 296 -7.44 10.36 5.49
C GLY A 296 -7.68 9.98 6.94
N SER A 297 -7.80 8.68 7.23
CA SER A 297 -8.03 8.16 8.58
C SER A 297 -6.87 8.49 9.53
N HIS A 298 -5.62 8.31 9.08
CA HIS A 298 -4.46 8.64 9.91
C HIS A 298 -4.27 10.16 10.07
N LEU A 299 -4.55 10.96 9.03
CA LEU A 299 -4.45 12.41 9.13
C LEU A 299 -5.45 12.97 10.14
N LEU A 300 -6.71 12.53 10.09
CA LEU A 300 -7.71 12.96 11.08
C LEU A 300 -7.36 12.49 12.48
N PHE A 301 -6.85 11.27 12.61
CA PHE A 301 -6.38 10.76 13.89
C PHE A 301 -5.28 11.64 14.49
N TRP A 302 -4.23 11.96 13.71
CA TRP A 302 -3.11 12.75 14.20
C TRP A 302 -3.49 14.20 14.51
N LEU A 303 -4.41 14.78 13.74
CA LEU A 303 -4.95 16.12 14.04
C LEU A 303 -5.72 16.11 15.37
N TRP A 304 -6.54 15.08 15.61
CA TRP A 304 -7.22 14.92 16.90
C TRP A 304 -6.22 14.65 18.04
N TYR A 305 -5.21 13.82 17.78
CA TYR A 305 -4.21 13.42 18.78
C TYR A 305 -3.45 14.62 19.34
N ASP A 306 -2.96 15.50 18.47
CA ASP A 306 -2.15 16.67 18.86
C ASP A 306 -2.92 17.64 19.76
N GLU A 307 -4.21 17.84 19.48
CA GLU A 307 -5.04 18.82 20.20
C GLU A 307 -5.74 18.24 21.44
N HIS A 308 -6.12 16.96 21.42
CA HIS A 308 -7.10 16.40 22.38
C HIS A 308 -6.63 15.14 23.11
N TYR A 309 -5.47 14.57 22.80
CA TYR A 309 -5.05 13.33 23.45
C TYR A 309 -4.77 13.51 24.95
N THR A 310 -5.10 12.50 25.74
CA THR A 310 -4.79 12.41 27.17
C THR A 310 -4.57 10.96 27.54
N GLU A 311 -3.65 10.66 28.46
CA GLU A 311 -3.30 9.28 28.85
C GLU A 311 -4.50 8.44 29.32
N GLN A 312 -5.52 9.06 29.92
CA GLN A 312 -6.76 8.37 30.33
C GLN A 312 -7.51 7.70 29.16
N ARG A 313 -7.21 8.09 27.92
CA ARG A 313 -7.87 7.61 26.70
C ARG A 313 -7.00 6.63 25.91
N LEU A 314 -5.89 6.16 26.50
CA LEU A 314 -4.97 5.23 25.87
C LEU A 314 -5.68 4.00 25.29
N LEU A 315 -6.56 3.35 26.07
CA LEU A 315 -7.23 2.12 25.64
C LEU A 315 -8.12 2.32 24.39
N PRO A 316 -9.09 3.27 24.37
CA PRO A 316 -9.87 3.54 23.16
C PRO A 316 -9.02 3.87 21.93
N VAL A 317 -7.93 4.62 22.10
CA VAL A 317 -7.06 5.00 20.98
C VAL A 317 -6.29 3.80 20.44
N VAL A 318 -5.72 2.96 21.32
CA VAL A 318 -5.03 1.73 20.92
C VAL A 318 -5.99 0.76 20.22
N LEU A 319 -7.22 0.63 20.71
CA LEU A 319 -8.25 -0.19 20.05
C LEU A 319 -8.62 0.35 18.67
N PHE A 320 -8.75 1.68 18.53
CA PHE A 320 -9.02 2.32 17.24
C PHE A 320 -7.87 2.11 16.25
N GLN A 321 -6.62 2.34 16.65
CA GLN A 321 -5.44 2.09 15.81
C GLN A 321 -5.31 0.62 15.41
N SER A 322 -5.60 -0.30 16.34
CA SER A 322 -5.62 -1.74 16.07
C SER A 322 -6.71 -2.11 15.07
N ALA A 323 -7.89 -1.48 15.16
CA ALA A 323 -8.97 -1.67 14.22
C ALA A 323 -8.60 -1.17 12.82
N LEU A 324 -8.00 0.02 12.69
CA LEU A 324 -7.49 0.52 11.41
C LEU A 324 -6.46 -0.44 10.80
N PHE A 325 -5.45 -0.85 11.58
CA PHE A 325 -4.46 -1.82 11.15
C PHE A 325 -5.12 -3.10 10.61
N LEU A 326 -6.05 -3.66 11.39
CA LEU A 326 -6.73 -4.91 11.04
C LEU A 326 -7.60 -4.76 9.79
N ILE A 327 -8.32 -3.65 9.64
CA ILE A 327 -9.16 -3.38 8.47
C ILE A 327 -8.32 -3.42 7.18
N PHE A 328 -7.21 -2.69 7.13
CA PHE A 328 -6.34 -2.66 5.94
C PHE A 328 -5.56 -3.96 5.74
N PHE A 329 -5.16 -4.63 6.83
CA PHE A 329 -4.47 -5.92 6.76
C PHE A 329 -5.39 -7.05 6.26
N MET A 330 -6.61 -7.14 6.81
CA MET A 330 -7.60 -8.14 6.44
C MET A 330 -8.13 -7.89 5.03
N GLU A 331 -8.19 -6.64 4.56
CA GLU A 331 -8.55 -6.37 3.17
C GLU A 331 -7.53 -6.98 2.20
N HIS A 332 -6.23 -6.82 2.47
CA HIS A 332 -5.18 -7.43 1.68
C HIS A 332 -5.31 -8.96 1.67
N LEU A 333 -5.51 -9.56 2.84
CA LEU A 333 -5.63 -11.02 2.95
C LEU A 333 -6.90 -11.54 2.25
N ALA A 334 -8.04 -10.89 2.46
CA ALA A 334 -9.32 -11.24 1.83
C ALA A 334 -9.26 -11.10 0.30
N ALA A 335 -8.54 -10.09 -0.22
CA ALA A 335 -8.32 -9.93 -1.64
C ALA A 335 -7.61 -11.14 -2.26
N ARG A 336 -6.71 -11.81 -1.53
CA ARG A 336 -5.96 -12.98 -2.03
C ARG A 336 -6.62 -14.32 -1.71
N VAL A 337 -7.21 -14.47 -0.53
CA VAL A 337 -7.80 -15.74 -0.08
C VAL A 337 -9.19 -15.95 -0.68
N VAL A 338 -10.01 -14.90 -0.70
CA VAL A 338 -11.42 -14.98 -1.14
C VAL A 338 -11.56 -14.58 -2.61
N ARG A 339 -10.86 -13.52 -3.05
CA ARG A 339 -11.09 -12.87 -4.35
C ARG A 339 -10.00 -13.23 -5.38
N ARG A 340 -10.01 -14.47 -5.87
CA ARG A 340 -8.94 -15.10 -6.69
C ARG A 340 -8.49 -14.39 -7.98
N ASN A 341 -9.19 -13.36 -8.48
CA ASN A 341 -8.92 -12.75 -9.80
C ASN A 341 -8.39 -11.31 -9.77
N GLN A 342 -7.81 -10.86 -8.65
CA GLN A 342 -7.32 -9.48 -8.55
C GLN A 342 -5.88 -9.33 -9.03
N THR A 343 -5.67 -8.41 -9.96
CA THR A 343 -4.34 -8.02 -10.40
C THR A 343 -3.61 -7.28 -9.28
N VAL A 344 -2.31 -7.54 -9.16
CA VAL A 344 -1.47 -6.86 -8.16
C VAL A 344 -1.30 -5.40 -8.56
N SER A 345 -1.65 -4.51 -7.65
CA SER A 345 -1.43 -3.07 -7.80
C SER A 345 -0.20 -2.64 -7.01
N VAL A 346 0.50 -1.62 -7.49
CA VAL A 346 1.55 -0.95 -6.71
C VAL A 346 0.99 -0.45 -5.37
N GLU A 347 -0.26 0.01 -5.39
CA GLU A 347 -1.00 0.45 -4.20
C GLU A 347 -1.13 -0.64 -3.13
N SER A 348 -1.42 -1.89 -3.52
CA SER A 348 -1.59 -2.99 -2.56
C SER A 348 -0.26 -3.38 -1.92
N VAL A 349 0.85 -3.34 -2.67
CA VAL A 349 2.18 -3.63 -2.11
C VAL A 349 2.64 -2.50 -1.19
N TRP A 350 2.39 -1.25 -1.57
CA TRP A 350 2.67 -0.08 -0.74
C TRP A 350 1.93 -0.15 0.60
N LEU A 351 0.60 -0.33 0.58
CA LEU A 351 -0.20 -0.41 1.81
C LEU A 351 0.18 -1.60 2.68
N LEU A 352 0.52 -2.74 2.07
CA LEU A 352 0.99 -3.92 2.78
C LEU A 352 2.24 -3.64 3.61
N VAL A 353 3.15 -2.84 3.06
CA VAL A 353 4.40 -2.45 3.72
C VAL A 353 4.15 -1.34 4.73
N VAL A 354 3.39 -0.30 4.40
CA VAL A 354 3.28 0.92 5.21
C VAL A 354 2.34 0.78 6.40
N ASN A 355 1.21 0.10 6.23
CA ASN A 355 0.23 -0.13 7.30
C ASN A 355 0.85 -0.60 8.64
N PRO A 356 1.70 -1.65 8.67
CA PRO A 356 2.27 -2.14 9.92
C PRO A 356 3.31 -1.19 10.52
N PHE A 357 4.05 -0.42 9.71
CA PHE A 357 4.98 0.58 10.23
C PHE A 357 4.24 1.75 10.87
N VAL A 358 3.17 2.23 10.25
CA VAL A 358 2.35 3.31 10.82
C VAL A 358 1.67 2.84 12.11
N PHE A 359 1.11 1.62 12.12
CA PHE A 359 0.52 1.03 13.33
C PHE A 359 1.55 0.82 14.44
N PHE A 360 2.75 0.32 14.11
CA PHE A 360 3.80 0.14 15.10
C PHE A 360 4.31 1.47 15.65
N LEU A 361 4.55 2.47 14.79
CA LEU A 361 5.06 3.77 15.20
C LEU A 361 4.05 4.53 16.07
N THR A 362 2.77 4.52 15.69
CA THR A 362 1.69 5.09 16.51
C THR A 362 1.59 4.38 17.86
N SER A 363 1.60 3.05 17.87
CA SER A 363 1.56 2.27 19.11
C SER A 363 2.80 2.49 19.98
N TYR A 364 3.98 2.64 19.38
CA TYR A 364 5.22 2.97 20.07
C TYR A 364 5.10 4.34 20.74
N GLU A 365 4.63 5.37 20.03
CA GLU A 365 4.40 6.70 20.61
C GLU A 365 3.45 6.65 21.82
N LEU A 366 2.35 5.89 21.70
CA LEU A 366 1.35 5.79 22.75
C LEU A 366 1.78 4.96 23.97
N LEU A 367 2.49 3.86 23.75
CA LEU A 367 2.73 2.85 24.78
C LEU A 367 4.15 2.92 25.37
N ASN A 368 5.13 3.48 24.65
CA ASN A 368 6.53 3.43 25.06
C ASN A 368 6.78 4.10 26.42
N ALA A 369 6.04 5.16 26.76
CA ALA A 369 6.19 5.84 28.05
C ALA A 369 5.89 4.94 29.25
N SER A 370 4.89 4.05 29.14
CA SER A 370 4.45 3.18 30.25
C SER A 370 4.86 1.71 30.09
N TYR A 371 5.12 1.26 28.87
CA TYR A 371 5.29 -0.16 28.51
C TYR A 371 6.53 -0.40 27.62
N HIS A 372 7.59 0.39 27.78
CA HIS A 372 8.85 0.26 27.01
C HIS A 372 9.34 -1.19 26.93
N ASP A 373 9.33 -1.92 28.05
CA ASP A 373 9.84 -3.29 28.15
C ASP A 373 9.04 -4.31 27.30
N TRP A 374 7.85 -3.96 26.84
CA TRP A 374 7.00 -4.80 25.99
C TRP A 374 7.09 -4.43 24.50
N MET A 375 7.72 -3.32 24.14
CA MET A 375 7.77 -2.84 22.76
C MET A 375 8.55 -3.79 21.83
N GLY A 376 9.59 -4.45 22.34
CA GLY A 376 10.31 -5.48 21.57
C GLY A 376 9.45 -6.71 21.32
N VAL A 377 8.69 -7.16 22.34
CA VAL A 377 7.72 -8.26 22.20
C VAL A 377 6.64 -7.89 21.17
N PHE A 378 6.14 -6.66 21.21
CA PHE A 378 5.16 -6.17 20.25
C PHE A 378 5.69 -6.18 18.81
N ALA A 379 6.96 -5.80 18.58
CA ALA A 379 7.61 -5.94 17.28
C ALA A 379 7.68 -7.41 16.82
N ILE A 380 8.00 -8.35 17.72
CA ILE A 380 7.98 -9.78 17.41
C ILE A 380 6.56 -10.27 17.06
N VAL A 381 5.52 -9.80 17.75
CA VAL A 381 4.13 -10.12 17.40
C VAL A 381 3.81 -9.66 15.98
N MET A 382 4.21 -8.45 15.60
CA MET A 382 4.06 -7.95 14.22
C MET A 382 4.81 -8.83 13.22
N ALA A 383 6.04 -9.26 13.54
CA ALA A 383 6.80 -10.17 12.71
C ALA A 383 6.08 -11.51 12.50
N ILE A 384 5.52 -12.09 13.58
CA ILE A 384 4.76 -13.35 13.53
C ILE A 384 3.50 -13.20 12.68
N VAL A 385 2.72 -12.12 12.84
CA VAL A 385 1.51 -11.86 12.06
C VAL A 385 1.82 -11.84 10.56
N TYR A 386 2.90 -11.15 10.17
CA TYR A 386 3.31 -11.05 8.76
C TYR A 386 3.93 -12.35 8.22
N ALA A 387 4.69 -13.08 9.03
CA ALA A 387 5.21 -14.39 8.67
C ALA A 387 4.07 -15.43 8.50
N ALA A 388 3.06 -15.39 9.35
CA ALA A 388 1.87 -16.22 9.25
C ALA A 388 1.07 -15.90 7.98
N ALA A 389 0.91 -14.61 7.64
CA ALA A 389 0.30 -14.20 6.38
C ALA A 389 1.10 -14.68 5.17
N ALA A 390 2.43 -14.58 5.19
CA ALA A 390 3.30 -15.11 4.12
C ALA A 390 3.11 -16.63 3.94
N LYS A 391 3.07 -17.38 5.05
CA LYS A 391 2.85 -18.83 5.03
C LYS A 391 1.47 -19.19 4.46
N LEU A 392 0.42 -18.49 4.89
CA LEU A 392 -0.95 -18.72 4.40
C LEU A 392 -1.10 -18.47 2.89
N LEU A 393 -0.27 -17.58 2.35
CA LEU A 393 -0.30 -17.14 0.96
C LEU A 393 0.72 -17.84 0.05
N LEU A 394 1.62 -18.67 0.61
CA LEU A 394 2.73 -19.30 -0.13
C LEU A 394 2.26 -20.20 -1.29
N ASP A 395 1.22 -21.01 -1.05
CA ASP A 395 0.69 -22.00 -2.01
C ASP A 395 -0.38 -21.42 -2.94
N ARG A 396 -0.61 -20.10 -2.87
CA ARG A 396 -1.67 -19.45 -3.63
C ARG A 396 -1.11 -18.88 -4.93
N SER A 397 -1.57 -19.42 -6.06
CA SER A 397 -1.19 -18.97 -7.42
C SER A 397 -1.55 -17.50 -7.72
N THR A 398 -2.37 -16.87 -6.86
CA THR A 398 -2.87 -15.50 -7.00
C THR A 398 -1.95 -14.44 -6.39
N VAL A 399 -0.86 -14.86 -5.73
CA VAL A 399 0.04 -13.98 -4.99
C VAL A 399 1.31 -13.81 -5.80
N THR A 400 1.73 -12.56 -6.01
CA THR A 400 2.98 -12.30 -6.72
C THR A 400 4.18 -12.53 -5.82
N ARG A 401 5.32 -12.85 -6.45
CA ARG A 401 6.61 -12.90 -5.77
C ARG A 401 6.92 -11.59 -5.03
N ALA A 402 6.53 -10.44 -5.59
CA ALA A 402 6.72 -9.15 -4.94
C ALA A 402 5.96 -9.05 -3.60
N GLU A 403 4.70 -9.45 -3.55
CA GLU A 403 3.89 -9.44 -2.32
C GLU A 403 4.44 -10.41 -1.26
N LEU A 404 4.80 -11.64 -1.65
CA LEU A 404 5.42 -12.59 -0.73
C LEU A 404 6.74 -12.06 -0.16
N LEU A 405 7.60 -11.48 -1.01
CA LEU A 405 8.84 -10.86 -0.57
C LEU A 405 8.59 -9.65 0.32
N SER A 406 7.53 -8.87 0.09
CA SER A 406 7.14 -7.77 0.97
C SER A 406 6.68 -8.27 2.34
N LEU A 407 5.85 -9.31 2.42
CA LEU A 407 5.43 -9.91 3.71
C LEU A 407 6.64 -10.42 4.51
N ILE A 408 7.51 -11.18 3.85
CA ILE A 408 8.74 -11.71 4.46
C ILE A 408 9.66 -10.55 4.86
N GLY A 409 9.81 -9.53 4.01
CA GLY A 409 10.63 -8.35 4.29
C GLY A 409 10.13 -7.53 5.47
N VAL A 410 8.82 -7.37 5.63
CA VAL A 410 8.20 -6.73 6.80
C VAL A 410 8.44 -7.57 8.05
N ALA A 411 8.21 -8.88 7.99
CA ALA A 411 8.43 -9.78 9.13
C ALA A 411 9.89 -9.78 9.60
N LEU A 412 10.84 -9.82 8.66
CA LEU A 412 12.26 -9.71 8.96
C LEU A 412 12.58 -8.35 9.58
N THR A 413 12.11 -7.24 8.99
CA THR A 413 12.34 -5.89 9.53
C THR A 413 11.86 -5.76 10.97
N PHE A 414 10.67 -6.28 11.31
CA PHE A 414 10.18 -6.23 12.69
C PHE A 414 10.97 -7.15 13.64
N THR A 415 11.47 -8.28 13.14
CA THR A 415 12.40 -9.12 13.91
C THR A 415 13.69 -8.37 14.21
N THR A 416 14.24 -7.68 13.21
CA THR A 416 15.42 -6.82 13.35
C THR A 416 15.17 -5.67 14.32
N LEU A 417 14.01 -5.01 14.25
CA LEU A 417 13.65 -3.87 15.10
C LEU A 417 13.42 -4.26 16.57
N ALA A 418 12.94 -5.48 16.83
CA ALA A 418 12.75 -5.95 18.21
C ALA A 418 14.06 -5.94 19.02
N ILE A 419 15.20 -6.16 18.35
CA ILE A 419 16.52 -6.22 18.95
C ILE A 419 16.93 -4.88 19.58
N PRO A 420 17.10 -3.76 18.83
CA PRO A 420 17.52 -2.49 19.40
C PRO A 420 16.47 -1.87 20.33
N ILE A 421 15.21 -2.28 20.23
CA ILE A 421 14.14 -1.81 21.11
C ILE A 421 14.23 -2.50 22.47
N GLN A 422 14.45 -3.83 22.52
CA GLN A 422 14.47 -4.59 23.76
C GLN A 422 15.86 -4.61 24.43
N LEU A 423 16.92 -4.71 23.63
CA LEU A 423 18.27 -4.96 24.12
C LEU A 423 19.02 -3.65 24.31
N ARG A 424 19.76 -3.56 25.42
CA ARG A 424 20.58 -2.38 25.75
C ARG A 424 22.06 -2.58 25.39
N SER A 425 22.74 -1.49 25.03
CA SER A 425 24.20 -1.42 24.85
C SER A 425 24.75 -2.40 23.80
N ASN A 426 25.58 -3.37 24.22
CA ASN A 426 26.39 -4.20 23.33
C ASN A 426 25.59 -5.38 22.74
N TRP A 427 24.48 -5.74 23.38
CA TRP A 427 23.60 -6.82 22.92
C TRP A 427 23.00 -6.56 21.54
N ILE A 428 22.79 -5.29 21.18
CA ILE A 428 22.34 -4.87 19.86
C ILE A 428 23.35 -5.30 18.78
N THR A 429 24.63 -5.12 19.04
CA THR A 429 25.70 -5.40 18.07
C THR A 429 25.94 -6.89 17.89
N ILE A 430 25.83 -7.67 18.97
CA ILE A 430 25.84 -9.14 18.91
C ILE A 430 24.70 -9.62 18.01
N ALA A 431 23.50 -9.10 18.24
CA ALA A 431 22.33 -9.53 17.52
C ALA A 431 22.35 -9.13 16.03
N TRP A 432 22.83 -7.93 15.69
CA TRP A 432 23.11 -7.55 14.28
C TRP A 432 24.16 -8.45 13.63
N ALA A 433 25.20 -8.87 14.36
CA ALA A 433 26.22 -9.77 13.83
C ALA A 433 25.68 -11.19 13.56
N ILE A 434 24.84 -11.71 14.46
CA ILE A 434 24.16 -13.00 14.29
C ILE A 434 23.17 -12.91 13.11
N GLU A 435 22.39 -11.84 13.03
CA GLU A 435 21.44 -11.61 11.93
C GLU A 435 22.16 -11.51 10.58
N ALA A 436 23.26 -10.77 10.51
CA ALA A 436 24.10 -10.69 9.32
C ALA A 436 24.66 -12.06 8.92
N LEU A 437 25.07 -12.89 9.89
CA LEU A 437 25.56 -14.25 9.64
C LEU A 437 24.47 -15.15 9.05
N VAL A 438 23.27 -15.14 9.63
CA VAL A 438 22.11 -15.90 9.13
C VAL A 438 21.69 -15.39 7.76
N MET A 439 21.66 -14.07 7.55
CA MET A 439 21.28 -13.48 6.27
C MET A 439 22.31 -13.81 5.18
N LEU A 440 23.60 -13.84 5.53
CA LEU A 440 24.66 -14.31 4.63
C LEU A 440 24.48 -15.79 4.28
N TRP A 441 24.17 -16.63 5.26
CA TRP A 441 23.87 -18.05 5.04
C TRP A 441 22.74 -18.24 4.04
N VAL A 442 21.59 -17.61 4.28
CA VAL A 442 20.43 -17.67 3.38
C VAL A 442 20.78 -17.07 2.01
N GLY A 443 21.57 -16.00 1.95
CA GLY A 443 22.02 -15.37 0.70
C GLY A 443 22.92 -16.26 -0.15
N ILE A 444 23.81 -17.04 0.48
CA ILE A 444 24.61 -18.06 -0.21
C ILE A 444 23.70 -19.22 -0.63
N GLU A 445 22.79 -19.64 0.25
CA GLU A 445 21.91 -20.78 0.01
C GLU A 445 20.98 -20.54 -1.19
N THR A 446 20.39 -19.35 -1.27
CA THR A 446 19.47 -18.92 -2.33
C THR A 446 20.16 -18.32 -3.56
N ARG A 447 21.50 -18.23 -3.55
CA ARG A 447 22.32 -17.54 -4.57
C ARG A 447 21.97 -16.06 -4.80
N ALA A 448 21.26 -15.42 -3.86
CA ALA A 448 20.81 -14.05 -3.99
C ALA A 448 21.95 -13.05 -3.69
N LEU A 449 22.44 -12.34 -4.73
CA LEU A 449 23.50 -11.33 -4.56
C LEU A 449 23.06 -10.19 -3.64
N ARG A 450 21.83 -9.70 -3.80
CA ARG A 450 21.30 -8.58 -3.01
C ARG A 450 21.32 -8.89 -1.51
N LEU A 451 20.90 -10.10 -1.13
CA LEU A 451 20.85 -10.53 0.26
C LEU A 451 22.26 -10.64 0.88
N ARG A 452 23.24 -11.10 0.10
CA ARG A 452 24.66 -11.13 0.52
C ARG A 452 25.22 -9.73 0.70
N ILE A 453 24.95 -8.81 -0.21
CA ILE A 453 25.37 -7.40 -0.10
C ILE A 453 24.77 -6.78 1.18
N SER A 454 23.47 -6.98 1.42
CA SER A 454 22.82 -6.51 2.64
C SER A 454 23.46 -7.11 3.90
N ALA A 455 23.87 -8.39 3.87
CA ALA A 455 24.51 -9.04 5.00
C ALA A 455 25.90 -8.45 5.29
N TYR A 456 26.69 -8.19 4.25
CA TYR A 456 27.98 -7.52 4.40
C TYR A 456 27.83 -6.08 4.89
N ALA A 457 26.82 -5.35 4.41
CA ALA A 457 26.50 -4.01 4.90
C ALA A 457 26.13 -4.03 6.40
N LEU A 458 25.30 -4.99 6.84
CA LEU A 458 24.94 -5.16 8.24
C LEU A 458 26.14 -5.55 9.12
N PHE A 459 27.03 -6.42 8.63
CA PHE A 459 28.31 -6.70 9.30
C PHE A 459 29.19 -5.45 9.41
N GLY A 460 29.24 -4.62 8.36
CA GLY A 460 29.95 -3.34 8.40
C GLY A 460 29.38 -2.39 9.46
N LEU A 461 28.05 -2.28 9.55
CA LEU A 461 27.38 -1.49 10.58
C LEU A 461 27.65 -2.02 11.99
N ALA A 462 27.56 -3.35 12.19
CA ALA A 462 27.87 -3.98 13.46
C ALA A 462 29.33 -3.73 13.87
N LEU A 463 30.28 -3.84 12.93
CA LEU A 463 31.68 -3.57 13.19
C LEU A 463 31.94 -2.09 13.50
N CYS A 464 31.33 -1.16 12.75
CA CYS A 464 31.43 0.27 13.03
C CYS A 464 30.85 0.62 14.41
N LYS A 465 29.66 0.12 14.75
CA LYS A 465 29.07 0.34 16.07
C LYS A 465 29.94 -0.25 17.18
N LEU A 466 30.50 -1.45 16.96
CA LEU A 466 31.40 -2.09 17.91
C LEU A 466 32.60 -1.20 18.20
N LEU A 467 33.29 -0.74 17.15
CA LEU A 467 34.52 0.03 17.28
C LEU A 467 34.27 1.43 17.82
N PHE A 468 33.30 2.18 17.28
CA PHE A 468 33.15 3.60 17.60
C PHE A 468 32.20 3.91 18.76
N TRP A 469 31.21 3.06 19.02
CA TRP A 469 30.18 3.32 20.06
C TRP A 469 30.28 2.38 21.24
N ASP A 470 30.36 1.08 21.00
CA ASP A 470 30.30 0.08 22.08
C ASP A 470 31.64 -0.09 22.78
N THR A 471 32.75 0.31 22.16
CA THR A 471 34.08 0.21 22.76
C THR A 471 34.34 1.42 23.66
N PRO A 472 34.45 1.25 25.00
CA PRO A 472 34.74 2.37 25.89
C PRO A 472 36.21 2.77 25.79
N TYR A 473 36.48 3.86 25.08
CA TYR A 473 37.81 4.47 25.01
C TYR A 473 38.16 5.30 26.27
N GLY A 474 37.17 5.61 27.11
CA GLY A 474 37.31 6.42 28.33
C GLY A 474 37.40 5.59 29.62
N TYR A 475 37.01 6.22 30.73
CA TYR A 475 37.01 5.61 32.05
C TYR A 475 36.10 4.37 32.12
N ARG A 476 36.61 3.31 32.77
CA ARG A 476 35.87 2.07 33.05
C ARG A 476 35.98 1.74 34.54
N PRO A 477 34.90 1.24 35.19
CA PRO A 477 35.04 0.65 36.52
C PRO A 477 35.99 -0.55 36.47
N ALA A 478 36.61 -0.89 37.61
CA ALA A 478 37.52 -2.01 37.71
C ALA A 478 36.88 -3.30 37.14
N PHE A 479 37.61 -4.00 36.29
CA PHE A 479 37.12 -5.18 35.58
C PHE A 479 38.19 -6.26 35.49
N ILE A 480 37.76 -7.49 35.26
CA ILE A 480 38.64 -8.64 35.03
C ILE A 480 38.93 -8.69 33.52
N PRO A 481 40.21 -8.65 33.09
CA PRO A 481 40.57 -8.79 31.68
C PRO A 481 39.96 -10.06 31.08
N VAL A 482 39.54 -9.99 29.81
CA VAL A 482 38.89 -11.09 29.08
C VAL A 482 37.46 -11.41 29.59
N PHE A 483 37.27 -11.50 30.90
CA PHE A 483 35.99 -11.80 31.55
C PHE A 483 35.20 -10.53 31.90
N ASN A 484 34.96 -9.69 30.90
CA ASN A 484 34.08 -8.53 31.05
C ASN A 484 33.07 -8.44 29.91
N ARG A 485 31.99 -7.70 30.17
CA ARG A 485 30.85 -7.56 29.25
C ARG A 485 31.26 -7.06 27.87
N TYR A 486 32.26 -6.17 27.78
CA TYR A 486 32.69 -5.58 26.52
C TYR A 486 33.51 -6.57 25.71
N PHE A 487 34.57 -7.11 26.30
CA PHE A 487 35.45 -8.04 25.59
C PHE A 487 34.70 -9.29 25.11
N LEU A 488 33.83 -9.87 25.95
CA LEU A 488 33.01 -11.03 25.55
C LEU A 488 32.02 -10.69 24.43
N SER A 489 31.37 -9.52 24.50
CA SER A 489 30.47 -9.08 23.43
C SER A 489 31.19 -8.85 22.10
N SER A 490 32.38 -8.25 22.14
CA SER A 490 33.24 -8.06 20.97
C SER A 490 33.71 -9.39 20.39
N LEU A 491 34.09 -10.34 21.25
CA LEU A 491 34.54 -11.67 20.83
C LEU A 491 33.43 -12.44 20.10
N LEU A 492 32.17 -12.31 20.54
CA LEU A 492 31.02 -12.91 19.85
C LEU A 492 30.81 -12.32 18.44
N VAL A 493 30.91 -11.00 18.29
CA VAL A 493 30.80 -10.32 16.98
C VAL A 493 31.95 -10.74 16.05
N ILE A 494 33.18 -10.76 16.57
CA ILE A 494 34.36 -11.24 15.84
C ILE A 494 34.20 -12.72 15.45
N GLY A 495 33.67 -13.54 16.35
CA GLY A 495 33.33 -14.94 16.09
C GLY A 495 32.33 -15.09 14.95
N CYS A 496 31.32 -14.21 14.87
CA CYS A 496 30.39 -14.18 13.74
C CYS A 496 31.07 -13.80 12.42
N LEU A 497 32.05 -12.89 12.42
CA LEU A 497 32.85 -12.56 11.23
C LEU A 497 33.73 -13.73 10.77
N PHE A 498 34.37 -14.44 11.70
CA PHE A 498 35.08 -15.69 11.39
C PHE A 498 34.13 -16.76 10.84
N GLY A 499 32.94 -16.89 11.43
CA GLY A 499 31.87 -17.76 10.94
C GLY A 499 31.44 -17.38 9.52
N ALA A 500 31.30 -16.09 9.22
CA ALA A 500 30.95 -15.58 7.90
C ALA A 500 32.02 -15.94 6.85
N ALA A 501 33.30 -15.79 7.18
CA ALA A 501 34.41 -16.20 6.32
C ALA A 501 34.40 -17.72 6.07
N ALA A 502 34.22 -18.52 7.12
CA ALA A 502 34.15 -19.98 7.02
C ALA A 502 32.95 -20.43 6.17
N LEU A 503 31.81 -19.77 6.32
CA LEU A 503 30.59 -20.06 5.57
C LEU A 503 30.75 -19.73 4.08
N HIS A 504 31.33 -18.56 3.79
CA HIS A 504 31.62 -18.15 2.42
C HIS A 504 32.64 -19.10 1.74
N HIS A 505 33.66 -19.55 2.48
CA HIS A 505 34.62 -20.53 1.98
C HIS A 505 33.99 -21.90 1.72
N THR A 506 33.18 -22.43 2.64
CA THR A 506 32.63 -23.80 2.53
C THR A 506 31.44 -23.88 1.59
N LEU A 507 30.38 -23.10 1.84
CA LEU A 507 29.15 -23.12 1.05
C LEU A 507 29.28 -22.33 -0.25
N GLY A 508 30.03 -21.22 -0.24
CA GLY A 508 30.29 -20.44 -1.44
C GLY A 508 31.08 -21.21 -2.49
N LYS A 509 32.03 -22.07 -2.10
CA LYS A 509 32.72 -22.99 -3.03
C LYS A 509 31.77 -24.05 -3.59
N ARG A 510 30.97 -24.71 -2.74
CA ARG A 510 29.97 -25.71 -3.18
C ARG A 510 28.98 -25.15 -4.20
N LYS A 511 28.61 -23.87 -4.07
CA LYS A 511 27.63 -23.21 -4.95
C LYS A 511 28.24 -22.36 -6.07
N ASN A 512 29.56 -22.39 -6.26
CA ASN A 512 30.31 -21.63 -7.27
C ASN A 512 30.10 -20.10 -7.19
N ILE A 513 30.01 -19.58 -5.96
CA ILE A 513 29.75 -18.17 -5.63
C ILE A 513 30.97 -17.51 -4.93
N SER A 514 32.00 -18.31 -4.64
CA SER A 514 33.16 -17.91 -3.84
C SER A 514 34.06 -16.91 -4.55
N SER A 515 34.04 -15.65 -4.09
CA SER A 515 35.11 -14.68 -4.34
C SER A 515 36.19 -14.77 -3.25
N LYS A 516 37.44 -15.07 -3.64
CA LYS A 516 38.59 -15.05 -2.72
C LYS A 516 38.77 -13.68 -2.06
N GLY A 517 38.47 -12.58 -2.77
CA GLY A 517 38.60 -11.22 -2.21
C GLY A 517 37.66 -10.96 -1.05
N VAL A 518 36.42 -11.47 -1.11
CA VAL A 518 35.42 -11.29 -0.03
C VAL A 518 35.81 -12.11 1.20
N GLU A 519 36.26 -13.36 0.99
CA GLU A 519 36.75 -14.21 2.09
C GLU A 519 37.93 -13.57 2.81
N VAL A 520 38.93 -13.10 2.05
CA VAL A 520 40.09 -12.40 2.62
C VAL A 520 39.66 -11.12 3.33
N GLY A 521 38.73 -10.35 2.76
CA GLY A 521 38.20 -9.14 3.40
C GLY A 521 37.53 -9.40 4.75
N LEU A 522 36.69 -10.44 4.84
CA LEU A 522 36.02 -10.84 6.10
C LEU A 522 37.04 -11.32 7.15
N LEU A 523 38.00 -12.16 6.75
CA LEU A 523 39.07 -12.62 7.65
C LEU A 523 39.92 -11.46 8.13
N PHE A 524 40.31 -10.56 7.23
CA PHE A 524 41.10 -9.38 7.55
C PHE A 524 40.36 -8.46 8.52
N ALA A 525 39.06 -8.21 8.29
CA ALA A 525 38.22 -7.45 9.21
C ALA A 525 38.14 -8.11 10.60
N ALA A 526 37.95 -9.43 10.68
CA ALA A 526 37.89 -10.16 11.95
C ALA A 526 39.22 -10.09 12.72
N VAL A 527 40.34 -10.29 12.02
CA VAL A 527 41.70 -10.22 12.56
C VAL A 527 42.01 -8.80 13.05
N ILE A 528 41.73 -7.76 12.26
CA ILE A 528 41.95 -6.38 12.70
C ILE A 528 41.07 -6.04 13.91
N ALA A 529 39.79 -6.41 13.88
CA ALA A 529 38.89 -6.17 14.99
C ALA A 529 39.38 -6.83 16.29
N LEU A 530 39.84 -8.08 16.21
CA LEU A 530 40.42 -8.79 17.35
C LEU A 530 41.66 -8.09 17.90
N TRP A 531 42.56 -7.66 17.01
CA TRP A 531 43.75 -6.92 17.39
C TRP A 531 43.41 -5.59 18.07
N ILE A 532 42.47 -4.82 17.53
CA ILE A 532 42.03 -3.53 18.11
C ILE A 532 41.40 -3.77 19.50
N VAL A 533 40.46 -4.71 19.60
CA VAL A 533 39.74 -4.98 20.86
C VAL A 533 40.71 -5.47 21.94
N ALA A 534 41.63 -6.38 21.62
CA ALA A 534 42.65 -6.85 22.56
C ALA A 534 43.61 -5.73 23.00
N SER A 535 43.96 -4.83 22.08
CA SER A 535 44.82 -3.67 22.38
C SER A 535 44.11 -2.69 23.33
N ILE A 536 42.84 -2.38 23.06
CA ILE A 536 42.05 -1.47 23.90
C ILE A 536 41.79 -2.08 25.28
N GLU A 537 41.45 -3.36 25.35
CA GLU A 537 41.27 -4.10 26.60
C GLU A 537 42.53 -4.02 27.47
N THR A 538 43.69 -4.31 26.87
CA THR A 538 44.98 -4.28 27.58
C THR A 538 45.32 -2.88 28.05
N HIS A 539 45.22 -1.88 27.17
CA HIS A 539 45.51 -0.49 27.51
C HIS A 539 44.59 0.03 28.61
N THR A 540 43.27 -0.18 28.48
CA THR A 540 42.29 0.32 29.45
C THR A 540 42.43 -0.35 30.82
N PHE A 541 42.77 -1.63 30.89
CA PHE A 541 42.99 -2.32 32.16
C PHE A 541 44.12 -1.67 32.98
N PHE A 542 45.28 -1.47 32.36
CA PHE A 542 46.43 -0.83 33.04
C PHE A 542 46.21 0.66 33.29
N GLN A 543 45.49 1.35 32.40
CA GLN A 543 45.11 2.74 32.61
C GLN A 543 44.17 2.90 33.82
N MET A 544 43.22 1.98 34.01
CA MET A 544 42.33 2.02 35.18
C MET A 544 43.08 1.69 36.48
N LYS A 545 44.03 0.75 36.46
CA LYS A 545 44.94 0.55 37.59
C LYS A 545 45.73 1.81 37.91
N ALA A 546 46.31 2.47 36.91
CA ALA A 546 47.07 3.69 37.08
C ALA A 546 46.23 4.85 37.66
N ILE A 547 44.94 4.93 37.34
CA ILE A 547 44.02 5.95 37.89
C ILE A 547 43.64 5.63 39.34
N ALA A 548 43.58 4.35 39.71
CA ALA A 548 43.28 3.93 41.07
C ALA A 548 44.43 4.18 42.06
N GLU A 549 45.67 4.30 41.56
CA GLU A 549 46.84 4.60 42.39
C GLU A 549 46.84 6.04 42.91
N ARG A 550 47.11 6.20 44.21
CA ARG A 550 47.21 7.52 44.86
C ARG A 550 48.59 8.15 44.70
N VAL A 551 49.61 7.33 44.45
CA VAL A 551 51.01 7.75 44.30
C VAL A 551 51.35 7.91 42.82
N ALA A 552 51.93 9.06 42.45
CA ALA A 552 52.23 9.39 41.06
C ALA A 552 53.28 8.48 40.41
N GLU A 553 54.21 7.92 41.20
CA GLU A 553 55.20 6.95 40.72
C GLU A 553 54.55 5.61 40.40
N ASP A 554 53.71 5.08 41.29
CA ASP A 554 52.97 3.83 41.07
C ASP A 554 52.03 3.94 39.86
N ALA A 555 51.34 5.07 39.71
CA ALA A 555 50.52 5.36 38.54
C ALA A 555 51.34 5.35 37.24
N ARG A 556 52.57 5.91 37.25
CA ARG A 556 53.48 5.86 36.09
C ARG A 556 53.96 4.44 35.81
N HIS A 557 54.27 3.68 36.85
CA HIS A 557 54.66 2.28 36.72
C HIS A 557 53.57 1.43 36.07
N GLN A 558 52.31 1.58 36.49
CA GLN A 558 51.17 0.88 35.89
C GLN A 558 50.98 1.23 34.39
N ARG A 559 51.16 2.50 34.00
CA ARG A 559 51.10 2.90 32.57
C ARG A 559 52.23 2.28 31.76
N TRP A 560 53.44 2.24 32.32
CA TRP A 560 54.59 1.60 31.69
C TRP A 560 54.37 0.09 31.51
N LEU A 561 53.87 -0.61 32.54
CA LEU A 561 53.48 -2.01 32.45
C LEU A 561 52.42 -2.23 31.35
N GLY A 562 51.47 -1.31 31.21
CA GLY A 562 50.47 -1.34 30.13
C GLY A 562 51.09 -1.29 28.73
N GLN A 563 52.10 -0.43 28.51
CA GLN A 563 52.82 -0.37 27.24
C GLN A 563 53.60 -1.66 26.96
N MET A 564 54.26 -2.23 27.98
CA MET A 564 54.96 -3.51 27.84
C MET A 564 54.00 -4.66 27.55
N ALA A 565 52.88 -4.73 28.27
CA ALA A 565 51.84 -5.73 28.05
C ALA A 565 51.25 -5.64 26.63
N LEU A 566 51.07 -4.43 26.10
CA LEU A 566 50.62 -4.22 24.72
C LEU A 566 51.60 -4.83 23.71
N SER A 567 52.91 -4.60 23.87
CA SER A 567 53.95 -5.18 23.03
C SER A 567 53.97 -6.70 23.09
N VAL A 568 53.79 -7.28 24.29
CA VAL A 568 53.68 -8.74 24.47
C VAL A 568 52.43 -9.28 23.76
N VAL A 569 51.27 -8.64 23.93
CA VAL A 569 50.02 -9.03 23.27
C VAL A 569 50.18 -8.99 21.75
N TRP A 570 50.80 -7.95 21.20
CA TRP A 570 51.07 -7.85 19.76
C TRP A 570 52.04 -8.93 19.26
N ALA A 571 53.10 -9.24 20.01
CA ALA A 571 54.04 -10.29 19.65
C ALA A 571 53.37 -11.67 19.64
N VAL A 572 52.59 -12.00 20.67
CA VAL A 572 51.82 -13.24 20.75
C VAL A 572 50.80 -13.30 19.61
N TYR A 573 50.09 -12.21 19.36
CA TYR A 573 49.12 -12.12 18.28
C TYR A 573 49.75 -12.39 16.90
N ALA A 574 50.89 -11.76 16.61
CA ALA A 574 51.64 -11.97 15.37
C ALA A 574 52.17 -13.41 15.24
N ALA A 575 52.70 -13.97 16.32
CA ALA A 575 53.21 -15.35 16.35
C ALA A 575 52.10 -16.37 16.07
N VAL A 576 50.92 -16.20 16.65
CA VAL A 576 49.75 -17.05 16.41
C VAL A 576 49.29 -16.96 14.95
N LEU A 577 49.19 -15.75 14.38
CA LEU A 577 48.84 -15.58 12.97
C LEU A 577 49.87 -16.23 12.03
N ALA A 578 51.17 -16.10 12.34
CA ALA A 578 52.24 -16.73 11.57
C ALA A 578 52.14 -18.26 11.64
N ALA A 579 51.95 -18.83 12.84
CA ALA A 579 51.78 -20.26 13.03
C ALA A 579 50.59 -20.82 12.23
N ILE A 580 49.43 -20.16 12.30
CA ILE A 580 48.24 -20.52 11.50
C ILE A 580 48.54 -20.44 10.00
N GLY A 581 49.30 -19.43 9.57
CA GLY A 581 49.73 -19.26 8.19
C GLY A 581 50.63 -20.40 7.69
N PHE A 582 51.57 -20.86 8.51
CA PHE A 582 52.42 -22.01 8.20
C PHE A 582 51.64 -23.32 8.14
N MET A 583 50.77 -23.57 9.13
CA MET A 583 49.94 -24.80 9.19
C MET A 583 48.97 -24.95 8.01
N ARG A 584 48.60 -23.86 7.32
CA ARG A 584 47.74 -23.90 6.13
C ARG A 584 48.50 -24.07 4.81
N ARG A 585 49.83 -23.90 4.82
CA ARG A 585 50.71 -24.05 3.64
C ARG A 585 51.41 -25.41 3.59
N SER A 586 51.58 -26.07 4.73
CA SER A 586 51.86 -27.51 4.85
C SER A 586 50.60 -28.33 4.61
#